data_AF-J9FLK9-F1
#
_entry.id   AF-J9FLK9-F1
#
_cell.length_a   1.000
_cell.length_b   1.000
_cell.length_c   1.000
_cell.angle_alpha   90.00
_cell.angle_beta   90.00
_cell.angle_gamma   90.00
#
_symmetry.space_group_name_H-M   'P 1'
#
loop_
_entity.id
_entity.type
_entity.pdbx_description
1 polymer ?
#
loop_
_entity_poly.entity_id
_entity_poly.type
_entity_poly.pdbx_seq_one_letter_code
_entity_poly.pdbx_strand_id
1 'polypeptide(L)'
;MVVCCFGHFLKGEFSDENVDFWIECEEFRKMKEGKKSTIQKAHSIYNKYIAEQSPKEVNLDSDTRAATKAALENGAKPNMFSLAQTRIEQLMAKDSYRRFFKIKIIPGSINK
;
A
#
# COMPACT_ATOMS: atom_id res chain seq x y z
N MET A 1 15.74 4.97 24.94
CA MET A 1 14.37 4.41 24.86
C MET A 1 13.64 5.01 23.66
N VAL A 2 13.85 4.51 22.44
CA VAL A 2 13.27 5.12 21.21
C VAL A 2 12.46 4.12 20.37
N VAL A 3 12.21 2.91 20.89
CA VAL A 3 11.63 1.82 20.08
C VAL A 3 10.11 1.66 20.27
N CYS A 4 9.49 2.29 21.28
CA CYS A 4 8.06 2.04 21.58
C CYS A 4 7.08 3.11 21.06
N CYS A 5 7.54 4.31 20.70
CA CYS A 5 6.65 5.33 20.12
C CYS A 5 6.48 5.23 18.60
N PHE A 6 7.21 4.36 17.90
CA PHE A 6 7.04 4.21 16.45
C PHE A 6 5.75 3.41 16.13
N GLY A 7 5.48 2.32 16.85
CA GLY A 7 4.32 1.46 16.57
C GLY A 7 2.94 2.06 16.89
N HIS A 8 2.86 3.03 17.81
CA HIS A 8 1.58 3.69 18.14
C HIS A 8 1.33 4.96 17.31
N PHE A 9 2.39 5.65 16.86
CA PHE A 9 2.25 6.84 16.01
C PHE A 9 2.00 6.49 14.54
N LEU A 10 2.50 5.33 14.07
CA LEU A 10 2.25 4.83 12.72
C LEU A 10 0.78 4.42 12.51
N LYS A 11 0.09 3.93 13.55
CA LYS A 11 -1.33 3.49 13.50
C LYS A 11 -2.34 4.60 13.17
N GLY A 12 -1.94 5.87 13.28
CA GLY A 12 -2.81 7.03 12.97
C GLY A 12 -2.39 7.78 11.70
N GLU A 13 -1.39 7.29 10.97
CA GLU A 13 -0.62 8.05 9.99
C GLU A 13 -0.42 7.32 8.68
N PHE A 14 -0.19 6.01 8.80
CA PHE A 14 -0.28 5.09 7.71
C PHE A 14 -1.56 4.31 7.94
N SER A 15 -2.45 4.40 6.97
CA SER A 15 -3.45 3.38 6.73
C SER A 15 -2.77 2.00 6.81
N ASP A 16 -3.00 1.25 7.89
CA ASP A 16 -2.43 -0.11 8.10
C ASP A 16 -2.66 -0.99 6.85
N GLU A 17 -3.75 -0.73 6.12
CA GLU A 17 -4.09 -1.35 4.84
C GLU A 17 -3.05 -1.13 3.73
N ASN A 18 -2.36 0.00 3.68
CA ASN A 18 -1.34 0.30 2.67
C ASN A 18 -0.08 -0.56 2.87
N VAL A 19 0.36 -0.69 4.12
CA VAL A 19 1.51 -1.53 4.49
C VAL A 19 1.16 -3.00 4.30
N ASP A 20 -0.01 -3.43 4.78
CA ASP A 20 -0.54 -4.78 4.61
C ASP A 20 -0.61 -5.17 3.12
N PHE A 21 -1.14 -4.28 2.27
CA PHE A 21 -1.22 -4.51 0.82
C PHE A 21 0.16 -4.68 0.19
N TRP A 22 1.11 -3.82 0.54
CA TRP A 22 2.46 -3.86 -0.03
C TRP A 22 3.16 -5.20 0.30
N ILE A 23 3.07 -5.65 1.56
CA ILE A 23 3.64 -6.92 2.02
C ILE A 23 2.98 -8.11 1.30
N GLU A 24 1.65 -8.12 1.20
CA GLU A 24 0.91 -9.19 0.51
C GLU A 24 1.28 -9.28 -0.97
N CYS A 25 1.55 -8.16 -1.63
CA CYS A 25 2.01 -8.13 -3.00
C CYS A 25 3.45 -8.63 -3.17
N GLU A 26 4.34 -8.37 -2.20
CA GLU A 26 5.71 -8.91 -2.21
C GLU A 26 5.72 -10.43 -2.05
N GLU A 27 4.88 -10.96 -1.18
CA GLU A 27 4.72 -12.41 -1.01
C GLU A 27 4.09 -13.04 -2.27
N PHE A 28 3.11 -12.38 -2.88
CA PHE A 28 2.52 -12.83 -4.13
C PHE A 28 3.53 -12.88 -5.28
N ARG A 29 4.43 -11.89 -5.39
CA ARG A 29 5.48 -11.84 -6.42
C ARG A 29 6.43 -13.04 -6.36
N LYS A 30 6.64 -13.63 -5.18
CA LYS A 30 7.48 -14.83 -4.98
C LYS A 30 6.77 -16.12 -5.39
N MET A 31 5.46 -16.10 -5.64
CA MET A 31 4.69 -17.27 -6.04
C MET A 31 4.94 -17.66 -7.50
N LYS A 32 4.86 -18.96 -7.80
CA LYS A 32 5.02 -19.46 -9.18
C LYS A 32 3.78 -19.13 -10.02
N GLU A 33 4.01 -18.60 -11.21
CA GLU A 33 2.97 -18.36 -12.21
C GLU A 33 2.27 -19.67 -12.61
N GLY A 34 1.00 -19.59 -13.04
CA GLY A 34 0.24 -20.71 -13.57
C GLY A 34 -0.32 -21.70 -12.53
N LYS A 35 -0.01 -21.52 -11.24
CA LYS A 35 -0.63 -22.32 -10.17
C LYS A 35 -2.01 -21.77 -9.78
N LYS A 36 -2.96 -22.68 -9.56
CA LYS A 36 -4.29 -22.33 -9.02
C LYS A 36 -4.20 -21.53 -7.72
N SER A 37 -3.26 -21.86 -6.84
CA SER A 37 -3.02 -21.13 -5.58
C SER A 37 -2.63 -19.67 -5.81
N THR A 38 -1.85 -19.40 -6.85
CA THR A 38 -1.41 -18.04 -7.22
C THR A 38 -2.63 -17.25 -7.70
N ILE A 39 -3.43 -17.80 -8.61
CA ILE A 39 -4.65 -17.15 -9.09
C ILE A 39 -5.60 -16.84 -7.92
N GLN A 40 -5.83 -17.80 -7.02
CA GLN A 40 -6.65 -17.59 -5.82
C GLN A 40 -6.12 -16.48 -4.92
N LYS A 41 -4.79 -16.42 -4.71
CA LYS A 41 -4.16 -15.36 -3.92
C LYS A 41 -4.32 -14.00 -4.59
N ALA A 42 -4.19 -13.91 -5.91
CA ALA A 42 -4.41 -12.67 -6.66
C ALA A 42 -5.84 -12.14 -6.49
N HIS A 43 -6.86 -13.01 -6.61
CA HIS A 43 -8.25 -12.64 -6.36
C HIS A 43 -8.47 -12.20 -4.91
N SER A 44 -7.84 -12.88 -3.95
CA SER A 44 -7.93 -12.51 -2.53
C SER A 44 -7.34 -11.13 -2.26
N ILE A 45 -6.17 -10.81 -2.83
CA ILE A 45 -5.52 -9.50 -2.69
C ILE A 45 -6.39 -8.42 -3.35
N TYR A 46 -6.90 -8.68 -4.56
CA TYR A 46 -7.77 -7.75 -5.27
C TYR A 46 -9.03 -7.43 -4.45
N ASN A 47 -9.76 -8.44 -3.98
CA ASN A 47 -11.00 -8.23 -3.22
C ASN A 47 -10.77 -7.55 -1.87
N LYS A 48 -9.61 -7.76 -1.25
CA LYS A 48 -9.27 -7.22 0.07
C LYS A 48 -8.75 -5.78 0.04
N TYR A 49 -8.11 -5.36 -1.05
CA TYR A 49 -7.42 -4.06 -1.08
C TYR A 49 -7.76 -3.18 -2.29
N ILE A 50 -8.23 -3.76 -3.41
CA ILE A 50 -8.42 -3.03 -4.68
C ILE A 50 -9.89 -2.89 -5.08
N ALA A 51 -10.73 -3.85 -4.70
CA ALA A 51 -12.15 -3.84 -5.03
C ALA A 51 -12.84 -2.63 -4.39
N GLU A 52 -13.76 -2.01 -5.14
CA GLU A 52 -14.58 -0.91 -4.64
C GLU A 52 -15.38 -1.40 -3.43
N GLN A 53 -15.41 -0.58 -2.37
CA GLN A 53 -16.08 -0.88 -1.09
C GLN A 53 -15.39 -1.95 -0.23
N SER A 54 -14.12 -2.25 -0.50
CA SER A 54 -13.38 -3.17 0.34
C SER A 54 -13.10 -2.56 1.73
N PRO A 55 -13.24 -3.31 2.83
CA PRO A 55 -12.98 -2.78 4.18
C PRO A 55 -11.51 -2.37 4.41
N LYS A 56 -10.60 -2.78 3.52
CA LYS A 56 -9.19 -2.38 3.52
C LYS A 56 -8.77 -1.79 2.16
N GLU A 57 -9.69 -1.09 1.49
CA GLU A 57 -9.41 -0.44 0.21
C GLU A 57 -8.23 0.53 0.32
N VAL A 58 -7.20 0.31 -0.49
CA VAL A 58 -6.03 1.20 -0.54
C VAL A 58 -6.28 2.36 -1.48
N ASN A 59 -5.69 3.52 -1.18
CA ASN A 59 -5.90 4.73 -1.98
C ASN A 59 -5.16 4.66 -3.33
N LEU A 60 -5.88 4.25 -4.36
CA LEU A 60 -5.39 4.13 -5.74
C LEU A 60 -6.22 4.96 -6.71
N ASP A 61 -5.58 5.50 -7.74
CA ASP A 61 -6.28 6.14 -8.85
C ASP A 61 -7.09 5.11 -9.66
N SER A 62 -8.19 5.57 -10.25
CA SER A 62 -9.12 4.73 -11.02
C SER A 62 -8.44 4.00 -12.18
N ASP A 63 -7.44 4.61 -12.81
CA ASP A 63 -6.69 4.03 -13.92
C ASP A 63 -5.86 2.82 -13.45
N THR A 64 -5.16 2.96 -12.31
CA THR A 64 -4.38 1.88 -11.69
C THR A 64 -5.29 0.73 -11.24
N ARG A 65 -6.47 1.05 -10.70
CA ARG A 65 -7.49 0.04 -10.33
C ARG A 65 -7.98 -0.73 -11.56
N ALA A 66 -8.31 -0.03 -12.64
CA ALA A 66 -8.76 -0.64 -13.90
C ALA A 66 -7.67 -1.52 -14.52
N ALA A 67 -6.42 -1.04 -14.55
CA ALA A 67 -5.27 -1.81 -15.04
C ALA A 67 -5.05 -3.10 -14.22
N THR A 68 -5.17 -3.02 -12.89
CA THR A 68 -5.03 -4.19 -12.01
C THR A 68 -6.16 -5.20 -12.25
N LYS A 69 -7.39 -4.72 -12.45
CA LYS A 69 -8.55 -5.57 -12.79
C LYS A 69 -8.32 -6.32 -14.12
N ALA A 70 -7.91 -5.61 -15.16
CA ALA A 70 -7.60 -6.21 -16.45
C ALA A 70 -6.45 -7.24 -16.35
N ALA A 71 -5.43 -6.96 -15.52
CA ALA A 71 -4.34 -7.90 -15.30
C ALA A 71 -4.77 -9.18 -14.55
N LEU A 72 -5.76 -9.06 -13.65
CA LEU A 72 -6.36 -10.20 -12.96
C LEU A 72 -7.11 -11.11 -13.96
N GLU A 73 -7.89 -10.52 -14.86
CA GLU A 73 -8.63 -11.23 -15.92
C GLU A 73 -7.70 -11.91 -16.93
N ASN A 74 -6.50 -11.36 -17.16
CA ASN A 74 -5.49 -11.89 -18.07
C ASN A 74 -4.54 -12.95 -17.45
N GLY A 75 -4.94 -13.58 -16.33
CA GLY A 75 -4.23 -14.75 -15.78
C GLY A 75 -3.30 -14.48 -14.61
N ALA A 76 -3.48 -13.36 -13.89
CA ALA A 76 -2.86 -13.10 -12.59
C ALA A 76 -1.33 -13.31 -12.55
N LYS A 77 -0.61 -12.58 -13.41
CA LYS A 77 0.87 -12.63 -13.47
C LYS A 77 1.49 -12.17 -12.15
N PRO A 78 2.66 -12.70 -11.72
CA PRO A 78 3.31 -12.32 -10.46
C PRO A 78 3.60 -10.83 -10.30
N ASN A 79 3.71 -10.08 -11.41
CA ASN A 79 3.97 -8.66 -11.44
C ASN A 79 2.71 -7.78 -11.61
N MET A 80 1.49 -8.35 -11.61
CA MET A 80 0.26 -7.61 -11.89
C MET A 80 -0.01 -6.45 -10.92
N PHE A 81 0.46 -6.56 -9.68
CA PHE A 81 0.28 -5.53 -8.66
C PHE A 81 1.41 -4.49 -8.64
N SER A 82 2.42 -4.58 -9.52
CA SER A 82 3.60 -3.70 -9.46
C SER A 82 3.23 -2.22 -9.55
N LEU A 83 2.31 -1.88 -10.45
CA LEU A 83 1.85 -0.49 -10.61
C LEU A 83 1.17 0.01 -9.33
N ALA A 84 0.26 -0.79 -8.77
CA ALA A 84 -0.45 -0.47 -7.54
C ALA A 84 0.52 -0.38 -6.34
N GLN A 85 1.46 -1.33 -6.21
CA GLN A 85 2.52 -1.29 -5.18
C GLN A 85 3.31 0.02 -5.26
N THR A 86 3.75 0.42 -6.45
CA THR A 86 4.51 1.67 -6.62
C THR A 86 3.69 2.90 -6.24
N ARG A 87 2.38 2.93 -6.55
CA ARG A 87 1.50 4.03 -6.12
C ARG A 87 1.39 4.11 -4.60
N ILE A 88 1.19 2.97 -3.94
CA ILE A 88 1.11 2.91 -2.49
C ILE A 88 2.44 3.25 -1.83
N GLU A 89 3.56 2.78 -2.38
CA GLU A 89 4.90 3.15 -1.92
C GLU A 89 5.15 4.66 -2.03
N GLN A 90 4.79 5.28 -3.16
CA GLN A 90 4.87 6.73 -3.34
C GLN A 90 3.99 7.49 -2.35
N LEU A 91 2.80 6.97 -2.05
CA LEU A 91 1.88 7.54 -1.08
C LEU A 91 2.47 7.47 0.33
N MET A 92 2.97 6.30 0.74
CA MET A 92 3.66 6.11 2.03
C MET A 92 4.91 7.00 2.14
N ALA A 93 5.70 7.10 1.06
CA ALA A 93 6.87 7.96 1.02
C ALA A 93 6.48 9.44 1.15
N LYS A 94 5.48 9.91 0.40
CA LYS A 94 5.02 11.30 0.41
C LYS A 94 4.49 11.73 1.79
N ASP A 95 3.74 10.87 2.48
CA ASP A 95 3.28 11.17 3.85
C ASP A 95 4.44 11.20 4.84
N SER A 96 5.39 10.26 4.72
CA SER A 96 6.64 10.27 5.49
C SER A 96 7.45 11.56 5.27
N TYR A 97 7.59 12.00 4.02
CA TYR A 97 8.30 13.23 3.65
C TYR A 97 7.58 14.49 4.13
N ARG A 98 6.25 14.58 3.97
CA ARG A 98 5.45 15.73 4.41
C ARG A 98 5.59 15.96 5.91
N ARG A 99 5.72 14.89 6.70
CA ARG A 99 5.94 15.02 8.14
C ARG A 99 7.38 15.24 8.56
N PHE A 100 8.36 14.69 7.85
CA PHE A 100 9.76 15.10 8.04
C PHE A 100 9.91 16.63 7.92
N PHE A 101 9.17 17.26 7.00
CA PHE A 101 9.08 18.71 6.90
C PHE A 101 8.21 19.38 7.98
N LYS A 102 7.05 18.82 8.39
CA LYS A 102 6.24 19.38 9.49
C LYS A 102 6.95 19.35 10.86
N ILE A 103 7.72 18.30 11.16
CA ILE A 103 8.48 18.21 12.41
C ILE A 103 9.58 19.28 12.45
N LYS A 104 10.10 19.69 11.29
CA LYS A 104 11.09 20.77 11.15
C LYS A 104 10.46 22.18 11.14
N ILE A 105 9.14 22.28 10.97
CA ILE A 105 8.37 23.54 11.02
C ILE A 105 7.52 23.54 12.30
N ILE A 106 8.19 23.52 13.45
CA ILE A 106 7.67 24.18 14.66
C ILE A 106 8.36 25.56 14.72
N PRO A 107 7.84 26.62 14.06
CA PRO A 107 8.24 27.98 14.36
C PRO A 107 7.56 28.38 15.66
N GLY A 108 8.14 27.92 16.78
CA GLY A 108 7.57 28.09 18.12
C GLY A 108 8.52 28.68 19.15
N SER A 109 9.72 29.11 18.76
CA SER A 109 10.60 29.93 19.60
C SER A 109 11.15 31.11 18.81
N ILE A 110 10.25 31.94 18.29
CA ILE A 110 10.50 33.38 18.15
C ILE A 110 9.47 34.03 19.07
N ASN A 111 9.84 34.24 20.32
CA ASN A 111 9.23 35.31 21.12
C ASN A 111 10.17 35.66 22.28
N LYS A 112 10.85 36.79 22.05
CA LYS A 112 11.36 37.78 23.00
C LYS A 112 12.48 37.40 23.96
#